data_AF-A0A3A8HXU3-F1
#
_entry.id   AF-A0A3A8HXU3-F1
#
_cell.length_a   1.000
_cell.length_b   1.000
_cell.length_c   1.000
_cell.angle_alpha   90.00
_cell.angle_beta   90.00
_cell.angle_gamma   90.00
#
_symmetry.space_group_name_H-M   'P 1'
#
loop_
_entity.id
_entity.type
_entity.pdbx_description
1 polymer ?
#
loop_
_entity_poly.entity_id
_entity_poly.type
_entity_poly.pdbx_seq_one_letter_code
_entity_poly.pdbx_strand_id
1 'polypeptide(L)'
;MRVAEPGTWALFVCALVLSVPGPARAQSQEEKRRQLQERLGIKPPPAQATPDAGVPAPGTPSPAEAARNPAAPPTRTPASANRPRVPGFEEEVRPILEKECKSCHGPDGMASRSRWVLRGEPADYEATLRFVQPATAAQSPLLKKGAGTTFHGGKKVLAVESAGYATLLRWIEGGAPPGKARGAPTSAPAIAAGPGAPRPSHDGAPASPGATPAPGASTSPGSNPAPVAATPPGATPAPGASTSPGTTPAPVASTPPASPPAPAASASAGPPSEDASAAPRFAPQVHEALLADCSSCHASDGMAGAGRYVTHADPEQHLRSVEPLVVPGSAATSLLYQRAKGDSHPGGAVWEPGSAQLALLARWIDAGALGTTAPATANAAVATAPPTPTAPGPVA
;
A
#
# COMPACT_ATOMS: atom_id res chain seq x y z
N MET A 1 70.52 16.52 18.75
CA MET A 1 69.67 15.40 19.21
C MET A 1 69.31 15.67 20.66
N ARG A 2 68.10 16.16 20.92
CA ARG A 2 67.59 16.39 22.28
C ARG A 2 66.76 15.19 22.67
N VAL A 3 67.16 14.53 23.75
CA VAL A 3 66.45 13.42 24.39
C VAL A 3 65.35 14.02 25.25
N ALA A 4 64.11 13.56 25.08
CA ALA A 4 62.98 13.92 25.93
C ALA A 4 62.79 12.84 27.00
N GLU A 5 62.75 13.25 28.27
CA GLU A 5 62.38 12.38 29.39
C GLU A 5 60.84 12.20 29.47
N PRO A 6 60.35 11.01 29.86
CA PRO A 6 58.97 10.79 30.23
C PRO A 6 58.80 10.82 31.75
N GLY A 7 57.70 11.45 32.19
CA GLY A 7 57.04 11.06 33.44
C GLY A 7 57.00 12.15 34.50
N THR A 8 55.85 12.81 34.63
CA THR A 8 55.45 13.32 35.94
C THR A 8 53.91 13.33 36.09
N TRP A 9 53.39 12.38 36.90
CA TRP A 9 52.24 12.52 37.82
C TRP A 9 50.86 12.86 37.22
N ALA A 10 49.91 11.93 37.05
CA ALA A 10 49.14 11.26 38.11
C ALA A 10 48.78 12.18 39.29
N LEU A 11 47.53 12.67 39.32
CA LEU A 11 46.63 12.85 40.48
C LEU A 11 45.56 13.90 40.16
N PHE A 12 44.42 13.48 39.62
CA PHE A 12 43.14 14.21 39.79
C PHE A 12 42.02 13.17 39.79
N VAL A 13 41.80 12.58 40.96
CA VAL A 13 40.64 11.75 41.30
C VAL A 13 39.89 12.49 42.41
N CYS A 14 38.56 12.34 42.42
CA CYS A 14 37.56 12.83 43.39
C CYS A 14 36.93 14.21 43.14
N ALA A 15 35.84 14.22 42.35
CA ALA A 15 34.49 14.51 42.87
C ALA A 15 33.46 14.49 41.71
N LEU A 16 33.06 13.30 41.26
CA LEU A 16 31.89 13.15 40.38
C LEU A 16 30.71 12.71 41.24
N VAL A 17 29.82 13.66 41.53
CA VAL A 17 28.55 13.42 42.21
C VAL A 17 27.65 12.61 41.29
N LEU A 18 27.30 11.39 41.73
CA LEU A 18 26.35 10.49 41.08
C LEU A 18 24.95 11.13 41.04
N SER A 19 24.58 11.78 39.94
CA SER A 19 23.19 12.06 39.61
C SER A 19 22.66 10.92 38.75
N VAL A 20 21.89 10.02 39.35
CA VAL A 20 21.17 8.95 38.65
C VAL A 20 19.97 9.58 37.92
N PRO A 21 19.91 9.58 36.58
CA PRO A 21 18.71 10.01 35.87
C PRO A 21 17.61 8.97 36.07
N GLY A 22 16.50 9.37 36.70
CA GLY A 22 15.29 8.56 36.78
C GLY A 22 14.69 8.31 35.39
N PRO A 23 13.94 7.21 35.18
CA PRO A 23 13.35 6.90 33.89
C PRO A 23 12.34 7.98 33.50
N ALA A 24 12.54 8.57 32.31
CA ALA A 24 11.58 9.43 31.68
C ALA A 24 10.28 8.63 31.46
N ARG A 25 9.24 8.92 32.25
CA ARG A 25 7.90 8.39 32.03
C ARG A 25 7.46 8.81 30.64
N ALA A 26 7.34 7.85 29.72
CA ALA A 26 6.64 8.06 28.47
C ALA A 26 5.24 8.58 28.80
N GLN A 27 4.95 9.83 28.42
CA GLN A 27 3.60 10.37 28.59
C GLN A 27 2.63 9.51 27.80
N SER A 28 1.59 9.00 28.47
CA SER A 28 0.59 8.17 27.83
C SER A 28 -0.09 8.97 26.70
N GLN A 29 -0.52 8.26 25.66
CA GLN A 29 -1.32 8.82 24.56
C GLN A 29 -2.53 9.62 25.07
N GLU A 30 -3.07 9.24 26.23
CA GLU A 30 -4.20 9.90 26.88
C GLU A 30 -3.85 11.28 27.45
N GLU A 31 -2.67 11.43 28.06
CA GLU A 31 -2.15 12.72 28.53
C GLU A 31 -1.93 13.69 27.35
N LYS A 32 -1.39 13.18 26.23
CA LYS A 32 -1.22 13.97 25.00
C LYS A 32 -2.56 14.40 24.40
N ARG A 33 -3.57 13.53 24.40
CA ARG A 33 -4.93 13.89 23.96
C ARG A 33 -5.53 14.98 24.85
N ARG A 34 -5.34 14.88 26.16
CA ARG A 34 -5.86 15.85 27.13
C ARG A 34 -5.22 17.23 26.94
N GLN A 35 -3.89 17.29 26.78
CA GLN A 35 -3.19 18.55 26.48
C GLN A 35 -3.61 19.16 25.15
N LEU A 36 -3.88 18.34 24.13
CA LEU A 36 -4.37 18.83 22.84
C LEU A 36 -5.78 19.41 22.94
N GLN A 37 -6.68 18.76 23.70
CA GLN A 37 -8.04 19.25 23.94
C GLN A 37 -8.05 20.57 24.71
N GLU A 38 -7.14 20.72 25.69
CA GLU A 38 -6.98 21.93 26.48
C GLU A 38 -6.45 23.10 25.64
N ARG A 39 -5.47 22.86 24.77
CA ARG A 39 -4.98 23.87 23.80
C ARG A 39 -6.02 24.31 22.78
N LEU A 40 -6.95 23.44 22.43
CA LEU A 40 -8.02 23.72 21.46
C LEU A 40 -9.26 24.34 22.10
N GLY A 41 -9.27 24.54 23.43
CA GLY A 41 -10.40 25.16 24.13
C GLY A 41 -11.69 24.33 24.09
N ILE A 42 -11.60 23.04 23.78
CA ILE A 42 -12.75 22.15 23.68
C ILE A 42 -13.07 21.66 25.10
N LYS A 43 -14.06 22.29 25.74
CA LYS A 43 -14.54 21.88 27.06
C LYS A 43 -15.06 20.44 26.99
N PRO A 44 -14.54 19.50 27.80
CA PRO A 44 -15.03 18.13 27.79
C PRO A 44 -16.51 18.10 28.19
N PRO A 45 -17.33 17.22 27.58
CA PRO A 45 -18.72 17.07 27.96
C PRO A 45 -18.83 16.64 29.43
N PRO A 46 -19.86 17.10 30.17
CA PRO A 46 -20.05 16.69 31.55
C PRO A 46 -20.21 15.17 31.63
N ALA A 47 -19.44 14.56 32.54
CA ALA A 47 -19.50 13.13 32.81
C ALA A 47 -20.94 12.73 33.16
N GLN A 48 -21.51 11.80 32.39
CA GLN A 48 -22.77 11.18 32.76
C GLN A 48 -22.55 10.38 34.05
N ALA A 49 -23.31 10.75 35.07
CA ALA A 49 -23.37 10.03 36.33
C ALA A 49 -23.81 8.59 36.06
N THR A 50 -22.99 7.62 36.43
CA THR A 50 -23.39 6.24 36.61
C THR A 50 -24.38 6.17 37.78
N PRO A 51 -25.56 5.55 37.64
CA PRO A 51 -26.43 5.26 38.77
C PRO A 51 -25.75 4.23 39.68
N ASP A 52 -25.75 4.55 40.96
CA ASP A 52 -25.20 3.79 42.07
C ASP A 52 -26.01 2.50 42.33
N ALA A 53 -25.34 1.63 43.09
CA ALA A 53 -25.65 0.27 43.44
C ALA A 53 -27.03 0.02 44.06
N GLY A 54 -27.61 -1.12 43.70
CA GLY A 54 -28.56 -1.85 44.55
C GLY A 54 -27.87 -3.10 45.09
N VAL A 55 -27.28 -3.00 46.28
CA VAL A 55 -26.85 -4.14 47.11
C VAL A 55 -28.06 -4.64 47.89
N PRO A 56 -28.45 -5.93 47.81
CA PRO A 56 -29.29 -6.54 48.84
C PRO A 56 -28.43 -7.33 49.84
N ALA A 57 -28.62 -7.02 51.11
CA ALA A 57 -28.10 -7.76 52.27
C ALA A 57 -28.86 -9.09 52.48
N PRO A 58 -28.31 -10.04 53.28
CA PRO A 58 -28.73 -11.43 53.28
C PRO A 58 -29.87 -11.70 54.28
N GLY A 59 -30.93 -12.36 53.80
CA GLY A 59 -31.99 -12.93 54.63
C GLY A 59 -31.82 -14.45 54.76
N THR A 60 -31.67 -14.90 56.00
CA THR A 60 -31.54 -16.28 56.48
C THR A 60 -32.77 -17.16 56.13
N PRO A 61 -32.63 -18.48 55.93
CA PRO A 61 -33.70 -19.34 55.39
C PRO A 61 -34.61 -19.93 56.48
N SER A 62 -35.81 -20.35 56.09
CA SER A 62 -36.61 -21.32 56.86
C SER A 62 -37.40 -22.25 55.91
N PRO A 63 -37.66 -23.52 56.32
CA PRO A 63 -37.72 -24.65 55.40
C PRO A 63 -39.14 -25.18 55.14
N ALA A 64 -39.19 -26.09 54.16
CA ALA A 64 -40.23 -27.06 53.86
C ALA A 64 -41.50 -26.50 53.19
N GLU A 65 -41.74 -26.90 51.94
CA GLU A 65 -42.67 -28.02 51.73
C GLU A 65 -42.47 -28.64 50.34
N ALA A 66 -42.51 -29.97 50.32
CA ALA A 66 -42.31 -30.81 49.17
C ALA A 66 -43.59 -30.89 48.32
N ALA A 67 -43.45 -30.78 47.01
CA ALA A 67 -44.38 -31.42 46.07
C ALA A 67 -43.64 -31.85 44.81
N ARG A 68 -43.49 -33.17 44.68
CA ARG A 68 -43.02 -33.87 43.47
C ARG A 68 -43.95 -33.56 42.30
N ASN A 69 -43.39 -33.34 41.12
CA ASN A 69 -44.07 -33.67 39.87
C ASN A 69 -43.07 -34.32 38.89
N PRO A 70 -43.44 -35.43 38.21
CA PRO A 70 -42.50 -36.29 37.51
C PRO A 70 -42.23 -35.84 36.07
N ALA A 71 -40.97 -35.98 35.67
CA ALA A 71 -40.47 -36.31 34.33
C ALA A 71 -41.17 -35.66 33.12
N ALA A 72 -40.75 -34.44 32.78
CA ALA A 72 -40.77 -33.99 31.39
C ALA A 72 -39.53 -34.57 30.66
N PRO A 73 -39.68 -35.08 29.42
CA PRO A 73 -38.53 -35.59 28.65
C PRO A 73 -37.54 -34.45 28.36
N PRO A 74 -36.21 -34.70 28.34
CA PRO A 74 -35.25 -33.65 28.06
C PRO A 74 -35.48 -33.14 26.63
N THR A 75 -35.91 -31.89 26.52
CA THR A 75 -35.82 -31.11 25.29
C THR A 75 -34.36 -31.13 24.86
N ARG A 76 -34.06 -31.88 23.79
CA ARG A 76 -32.77 -31.77 23.10
C ARG A 76 -32.63 -30.33 22.64
N THR A 77 -31.87 -29.54 23.38
CA THR A 77 -31.32 -28.28 22.88
C THR A 77 -30.58 -28.60 21.60
N PRO A 78 -30.91 -28.01 20.43
CA PRO A 78 -30.11 -28.22 19.24
C PRO A 78 -28.74 -27.56 19.46
N ALA A 79 -27.76 -28.35 19.86
CA ALA A 79 -26.34 -27.99 19.99
C ALA A 79 -25.67 -27.69 18.62
N SER A 80 -26.44 -27.27 17.62
CA SER A 80 -25.98 -26.90 16.27
C SER A 80 -26.24 -25.42 15.94
N ALA A 81 -26.67 -24.62 16.93
CA ALA A 81 -26.97 -23.20 16.73
C ALA A 81 -25.76 -22.26 16.81
N ASN A 82 -24.58 -22.75 17.23
CA ASN A 82 -23.43 -21.90 17.53
C ASN A 82 -22.22 -22.10 16.60
N ARG A 83 -22.44 -22.49 15.33
CA ARG A 83 -21.39 -22.32 14.31
C ARG A 83 -21.52 -20.91 13.73
N PRO A 84 -20.46 -20.09 13.74
CA PRO A 84 -20.47 -18.79 13.08
C PRO A 84 -20.91 -18.96 11.63
N ARG A 85 -21.98 -18.26 11.22
CA ARG A 85 -22.41 -18.26 9.82
C ARG A 85 -21.55 -17.30 9.03
N VAL A 86 -21.26 -17.67 7.78
CA VAL A 86 -20.64 -16.75 6.83
C VAL A 86 -21.74 -15.80 6.35
N PRO A 87 -21.52 -14.48 6.40
CA PRO A 87 -22.51 -13.52 5.89
C PRO A 87 -22.86 -13.81 4.43
N GLY A 88 -24.11 -13.56 4.02
CA GLY A 88 -24.51 -13.63 2.60
C GLY A 88 -24.33 -12.29 1.89
N PHE A 89 -24.09 -12.29 0.57
CA PHE A 89 -23.97 -11.03 -0.16
C PHE A 89 -25.26 -10.22 -0.12
N GLU A 90 -26.37 -10.85 -0.50
CA GLU A 90 -27.68 -10.20 -0.70
C GLU A 90 -28.23 -9.51 0.56
N GLU A 91 -28.18 -10.21 1.70
CA GLU A 91 -28.82 -9.76 2.94
C GLU A 91 -27.91 -8.98 3.88
N GLU A 92 -26.60 -9.23 3.86
CA GLU A 92 -25.67 -8.69 4.87
C GLU A 92 -24.61 -7.77 4.27
N VAL A 93 -24.09 -8.07 3.09
CA VAL A 93 -23.00 -7.29 2.47
C VAL A 93 -23.53 -6.13 1.64
N ARG A 94 -24.50 -6.37 0.75
CA ARG A 94 -25.02 -5.34 -0.13
C ARG A 94 -25.55 -4.12 0.64
N PRO A 95 -26.30 -4.26 1.75
CA PRO A 95 -26.73 -3.08 2.53
C PRO A 95 -25.56 -2.25 3.07
N ILE A 96 -24.43 -2.88 3.44
CA ILE A 96 -23.22 -2.17 3.88
C ILE A 96 -22.60 -1.42 2.70
N LEU A 97 -22.43 -2.08 1.56
CA LEU A 97 -21.85 -1.46 0.36
C LEU A 97 -22.72 -0.30 -0.14
N GLU A 98 -24.04 -0.47 -0.11
CA GLU A 98 -24.96 0.60 -0.50
C GLU A 98 -24.88 1.79 0.46
N LYS A 99 -24.88 1.54 1.76
CA LYS A 99 -24.82 2.59 2.77
C LYS A 99 -23.50 3.37 2.70
N GLU A 100 -22.38 2.67 2.63
CA GLU A 100 -21.05 3.29 2.78
C GLU A 100 -20.43 3.72 1.43
N CYS A 101 -20.79 3.08 0.30
CA CYS A 101 -20.12 3.28 -0.99
C CYS A 101 -21.00 3.87 -2.10
N LYS A 102 -22.34 3.73 -2.05
CA LYS A 102 -23.24 4.13 -3.15
C LYS A 102 -23.25 5.63 -3.43
N SER A 103 -22.94 6.47 -2.45
CA SER A 103 -22.85 7.92 -2.66
C SER A 103 -21.81 8.30 -3.72
N CYS A 104 -20.72 7.53 -3.83
CA CYS A 104 -19.70 7.69 -4.87
C CYS A 104 -19.89 6.70 -6.01
N HIS A 105 -20.19 5.44 -5.71
CA HIS A 105 -20.30 4.34 -6.68
C HIS A 105 -21.71 4.10 -7.21
N GLY A 106 -22.66 5.00 -6.96
CA GLY A 106 -23.99 4.95 -7.57
C GLY A 106 -23.98 5.37 -9.04
N PRO A 107 -25.09 5.18 -9.77
CA PRO A 107 -25.22 5.58 -11.17
C PRO A 107 -24.98 7.09 -11.39
N ASP A 108 -25.33 7.91 -10.39
CA ASP A 108 -25.15 9.36 -10.42
C ASP A 108 -23.96 9.83 -9.57
N GLY A 109 -23.22 8.90 -8.96
CA GLY A 109 -22.08 9.21 -8.10
C GLY A 109 -20.85 9.65 -8.90
N MET A 110 -19.89 10.29 -8.23
CA MET A 110 -18.62 10.71 -8.88
C MET A 110 -17.82 9.55 -9.48
N ALA A 111 -18.01 8.34 -8.97
CA ALA A 111 -17.39 7.10 -9.47
C ALA A 111 -18.33 6.28 -10.36
N SER A 112 -19.41 6.87 -10.87
CA SER A 112 -20.36 6.25 -11.83
C SER A 112 -19.69 5.74 -13.10
N ARG A 113 -18.56 6.35 -13.49
CA ARG A 113 -17.77 5.94 -14.66
C ARG A 113 -16.72 4.88 -14.34
N SER A 114 -16.63 4.46 -13.08
CA SER A 114 -15.68 3.43 -12.67
C SER A 114 -16.16 2.03 -13.07
N ARG A 115 -15.29 1.05 -12.92
CA ARG A 115 -15.59 -0.36 -13.20
C ARG A 115 -16.53 -1.01 -12.16
N TRP A 116 -16.87 -0.29 -11.09
CA TRP A 116 -17.73 -0.75 -10.01
C TRP A 116 -18.83 0.28 -9.75
N VAL A 117 -20.06 -0.08 -10.09
CA VAL A 117 -21.24 0.78 -9.92
C VAL A 117 -22.31 -0.03 -9.20
N LEU A 118 -22.73 0.45 -8.03
CA LEU A 118 -23.77 -0.15 -7.20
C LEU A 118 -25.14 0.34 -7.65
N ARG A 119 -25.97 -0.57 -8.15
CA ARG A 119 -27.34 -0.28 -8.63
C ARG A 119 -28.41 -0.71 -7.64
N GLY A 120 -28.05 -1.51 -6.63
CA GLY A 120 -29.00 -2.15 -5.70
C GLY A 120 -29.64 -3.39 -6.30
N GLU A 121 -28.97 -4.01 -7.27
CA GLU A 121 -29.49 -5.13 -8.05
C GLU A 121 -28.62 -6.38 -7.84
N PRO A 122 -29.12 -7.60 -8.12
CA PRO A 122 -28.33 -8.83 -7.99
C PRO A 122 -27.01 -8.83 -8.79
N ALA A 123 -26.94 -8.05 -9.88
CA ALA A 123 -25.73 -7.87 -10.68
C ALA A 123 -24.56 -7.22 -9.92
N ASP A 124 -24.82 -6.53 -8.81
CA ASP A 124 -23.79 -5.92 -7.97
C ASP A 124 -22.87 -6.97 -7.34
N TYR A 125 -23.33 -8.21 -7.17
CA TYR A 125 -22.53 -9.32 -6.66
C TYR A 125 -21.32 -9.61 -7.56
N GLU A 126 -21.55 -9.88 -8.84
CA GLU A 126 -20.50 -10.18 -9.82
C GLU A 126 -19.55 -9.00 -10.02
N ALA A 127 -20.09 -7.76 -9.97
CA ALA A 127 -19.27 -6.56 -10.03
C ALA A 127 -18.35 -6.44 -8.81
N THR A 128 -18.84 -6.81 -7.62
CA THR A 128 -18.09 -6.74 -6.35
C THR A 128 -17.02 -7.82 -6.26
N LEU A 129 -17.29 -9.05 -6.74
CA LEU A 129 -16.32 -10.16 -6.71
C LEU A 129 -14.99 -9.82 -7.39
N ARG A 130 -14.99 -8.94 -8.40
CA ARG A 130 -13.77 -8.46 -9.07
C ARG A 130 -12.79 -7.72 -8.16
N PHE A 131 -13.23 -7.30 -6.97
CA PHE A 131 -12.43 -6.56 -5.98
C PHE A 131 -12.19 -7.36 -4.70
N VAL A 132 -12.48 -8.66 -4.73
CA VAL A 132 -12.38 -9.58 -3.60
C VAL A 132 -11.22 -10.54 -3.83
N GLN A 133 -10.41 -10.76 -2.79
CA GLN A 133 -9.32 -11.73 -2.76
C GLN A 133 -9.53 -12.69 -1.58
N PRO A 134 -10.23 -13.82 -1.76
CA PRO A 134 -10.58 -14.71 -0.65
C PRO A 134 -9.36 -15.27 0.11
N ALA A 135 -8.29 -15.61 -0.61
CA ALA A 135 -7.07 -16.15 -0.02
C ALA A 135 -6.31 -15.12 0.86
N THR A 136 -6.53 -13.84 0.62
CA THR A 136 -5.85 -12.71 1.29
C THR A 136 -6.89 -11.64 1.62
N ALA A 137 -7.92 -12.03 2.40
CA ALA A 137 -9.14 -11.24 2.58
C ALA A 137 -8.90 -9.76 2.93
N ALA A 138 -8.06 -9.49 3.92
CA ALA A 138 -7.69 -8.13 4.34
C ALA A 138 -6.95 -7.31 3.26
N GLN A 139 -6.33 -7.97 2.27
CA GLN A 139 -5.68 -7.33 1.12
C GLN A 139 -6.63 -7.10 -0.06
N SER A 140 -7.89 -7.50 0.04
CA SER A 140 -8.88 -7.28 -1.01
C SER A 140 -8.98 -5.78 -1.33
N PRO A 141 -8.91 -5.39 -2.62
CA PRO A 141 -9.07 -4.00 -3.05
C PRO A 141 -10.33 -3.33 -2.48
N LEU A 142 -11.42 -4.08 -2.33
CA LEU A 142 -12.66 -3.62 -1.70
C LEU A 142 -12.42 -3.06 -0.29
N LEU A 143 -11.74 -3.82 0.57
CA LEU A 143 -11.45 -3.42 1.96
C LEU A 143 -10.38 -2.33 2.03
N LYS A 144 -9.29 -2.46 1.26
CA LYS A 144 -8.18 -1.48 1.31
C LYS A 144 -8.64 -0.10 0.85
N LYS A 145 -9.45 -0.04 -0.21
CA LYS A 145 -10.01 1.22 -0.70
C LYS A 145 -11.03 1.78 0.28
N GLY A 146 -12.01 0.99 0.71
CA GLY A 146 -13.02 1.45 1.69
C GLY A 146 -12.40 1.99 2.98
N ALA A 147 -11.35 1.33 3.48
CA ALA A 147 -10.62 1.72 4.68
C ALA A 147 -9.62 2.87 4.49
N GLY A 148 -9.39 3.30 3.25
CA GLY A 148 -8.41 4.33 2.91
C GLY A 148 -6.96 3.91 3.15
N THR A 149 -6.68 2.60 3.23
CA THR A 149 -5.30 2.07 3.31
C THR A 149 -4.66 1.90 1.94
N THR A 150 -5.44 2.11 0.87
CA THR A 150 -4.95 2.26 -0.49
C THR A 150 -5.65 3.45 -1.12
N PHE A 151 -4.89 4.23 -1.87
CA PHE A 151 -5.41 5.40 -2.55
C PHE A 151 -6.52 5.01 -3.53
N HIS A 152 -7.65 5.69 -3.40
CA HIS A 152 -8.69 5.77 -4.41
C HIS A 152 -9.27 7.19 -4.28
N GLY A 153 -9.74 7.80 -5.35
CA GLY A 153 -10.15 9.22 -5.35
C GLY A 153 -11.31 9.59 -4.41
N GLY A 154 -11.79 8.66 -3.58
CA GLY A 154 -12.81 8.85 -2.56
C GLY A 154 -12.24 8.98 -1.15
N LYS A 155 -13.08 9.41 -0.21
CA LYS A 155 -12.74 9.47 1.21
C LYS A 155 -12.76 8.06 1.82
N LYS A 156 -12.08 7.88 2.95
CA LYS A 156 -12.28 6.70 3.82
C LYS A 156 -13.75 6.67 4.28
N VAL A 157 -14.46 5.60 3.93
CA VAL A 157 -15.87 5.40 4.31
C VAL A 157 -16.06 4.21 5.24
N LEU A 158 -15.08 3.32 5.33
CA LEU A 158 -15.18 2.08 6.10
C LEU A 158 -14.09 2.03 7.16
N ALA A 159 -14.38 2.37 8.41
CA ALA A 159 -13.39 2.26 9.49
C ALA A 159 -13.02 0.78 9.73
N VAL A 160 -11.73 0.48 9.89
CA VAL A 160 -11.22 -0.89 10.11
C VAL A 160 -11.87 -1.57 11.32
N GLU A 161 -12.11 -0.79 12.38
CA GLU A 161 -12.78 -1.27 13.61
C GLU A 161 -14.32 -1.31 13.51
N SER A 162 -14.90 -0.94 12.36
CA SER A 162 -16.36 -0.92 12.22
C SER A 162 -16.94 -2.31 12.07
N ALA A 163 -18.18 -2.50 12.56
CA ALA A 163 -18.94 -3.72 12.33
C ALA A 163 -19.13 -4.01 10.83
N GLY A 164 -19.25 -2.97 9.99
CA GLY A 164 -19.36 -3.11 8.53
C GLY A 164 -18.10 -3.72 7.93
N TYR A 165 -16.92 -3.23 8.33
CA TYR A 165 -15.63 -3.79 7.89
C TYR A 165 -15.49 -5.26 8.32
N ALA A 166 -15.78 -5.56 9.58
CA ALA A 166 -15.70 -6.93 10.10
C ALA A 166 -16.64 -7.89 9.36
N THR A 167 -17.85 -7.45 8.98
CA THR A 167 -18.78 -8.27 8.19
C THR A 167 -18.28 -8.52 6.77
N LEU A 168 -17.75 -7.50 6.10
CA LEU A 168 -17.15 -7.65 4.77
C LEU A 168 -15.93 -8.58 4.81
N LEU A 169 -15.07 -8.44 5.83
CA LEU A 169 -13.90 -9.31 6.01
C LEU A 169 -14.32 -10.78 6.17
N ARG A 170 -15.27 -11.09 7.07
CA ARG A 170 -15.77 -12.46 7.26
C ARG A 170 -16.45 -13.03 6.02
N TRP A 171 -17.17 -12.21 5.26
CA TRP A 171 -17.77 -12.63 4.00
C TRP A 171 -16.69 -13.05 3.00
N ILE A 172 -15.63 -12.26 2.84
CA ILE A 172 -14.51 -12.56 1.95
C ILE A 172 -13.75 -13.82 2.40
N GLU A 173 -13.42 -13.92 3.69
CA GLU A 173 -12.77 -15.09 4.28
C GLU A 173 -13.60 -16.37 4.10
N GLY A 174 -14.92 -16.24 4.13
CA GLY A 174 -15.86 -17.33 3.87
C GLY A 174 -16.07 -17.68 2.40
N GLY A 175 -15.27 -17.13 1.48
CA GLY A 175 -15.36 -17.41 0.04
C GLY A 175 -16.36 -16.54 -0.70
N ALA A 176 -16.80 -15.43 -0.09
CA ALA A 176 -17.70 -14.44 -0.67
C ALA A 176 -19.00 -15.02 -1.26
N PRO A 177 -19.78 -15.84 -0.52
CA PRO A 177 -20.95 -16.51 -1.09
C PRO A 177 -22.08 -15.51 -1.45
N PRO A 178 -22.88 -15.81 -2.50
CA PRO A 178 -23.98 -14.93 -2.92
C PRO A 178 -25.11 -14.88 -1.89
N GLY A 179 -25.33 -15.99 -1.17
CA GLY A 179 -26.28 -16.09 -0.06
C GLY A 179 -25.64 -16.66 1.19
N LYS A 180 -26.41 -16.76 2.27
CA LYS A 180 -25.91 -17.26 3.57
C LYS A 180 -25.35 -18.67 3.45
N ALA A 181 -24.07 -18.85 3.73
CA ALA A 181 -23.41 -20.15 3.76
C ALA A 181 -23.11 -20.58 5.20
N ARG A 182 -23.20 -21.89 5.45
CA ARG A 182 -22.68 -22.47 6.70
C ARG A 182 -21.16 -22.50 6.57
N GLY A 183 -20.45 -21.87 7.51
CA GLY A 183 -19.00 -21.75 7.42
C GLY A 183 -18.35 -23.12 7.20
N ALA A 184 -17.63 -23.26 6.08
CA ALA A 184 -16.79 -24.42 5.84
C ALA A 184 -15.60 -24.39 6.83
N PRO A 185 -15.12 -25.53 7.33
CA PRO A 185 -13.80 -25.56 7.96
C PRO A 185 -12.77 -25.11 6.91
N THR A 186 -11.86 -24.22 7.32
CA THR A 186 -10.75 -23.72 6.52
C THR A 186 -9.90 -24.90 6.03
N SER A 187 -10.13 -25.37 4.81
CA SER A 187 -9.25 -26.35 4.19
C SER A 187 -8.03 -25.60 3.66
N ALA A 188 -6.86 -25.91 4.23
CA ALA A 188 -5.56 -25.56 3.68
C ALA A 188 -5.44 -26.05 2.22
N PRO A 189 -4.61 -25.40 1.38
CA PRO A 189 -4.49 -25.79 -0.02
C PRO A 189 -3.84 -27.18 -0.11
N ALA A 190 -4.58 -28.15 -0.65
CA ALA A 190 -4.01 -29.43 -1.05
C ALA A 190 -3.10 -29.20 -2.26
N ILE A 191 -1.80 -29.36 -2.04
CA ILE A 191 -0.81 -29.47 -3.11
C ILE A 191 -1.06 -30.80 -3.82
N ALA A 192 -1.68 -30.74 -5.01
CA ALA A 192 -1.73 -31.87 -5.93
C ALA A 192 -0.61 -31.71 -6.97
N ALA A 193 0.43 -32.51 -6.80
CA ALA A 193 1.50 -32.70 -7.76
C ALA A 193 0.98 -33.47 -8.99
N GLY A 194 1.27 -32.98 -10.20
CA GLY A 194 1.53 -33.85 -11.36
C GLY A 194 2.99 -34.34 -11.32
N PRO A 195 3.46 -35.27 -12.20
CA PRO A 195 3.14 -35.28 -13.65
C PRO A 195 3.06 -36.68 -14.35
N GLY A 196 2.64 -36.70 -15.64
CA GLY A 196 3.31 -37.53 -16.67
C GLY A 196 2.59 -38.67 -17.42
N ALA A 197 2.10 -38.36 -18.64
CA ALA A 197 2.19 -39.14 -19.92
C ALA A 197 1.44 -40.49 -20.14
N PRO A 198 1.40 -41.08 -21.37
CA PRO A 198 0.62 -40.69 -22.56
C PRO A 198 -0.27 -41.83 -23.17
N ARG A 199 -0.98 -41.50 -24.28
CA ARG A 199 -1.94 -42.28 -25.13
C ARG A 199 -1.56 -43.73 -25.52
N PRO A 200 -2.54 -44.51 -26.03
CA PRO A 200 -2.46 -44.91 -27.45
C PRO A 200 -3.75 -44.75 -28.27
N SER A 201 -3.55 -44.72 -29.59
CA SER A 201 -4.49 -44.55 -30.71
C SER A 201 -5.17 -45.84 -31.14
N HIS A 202 -6.38 -45.76 -31.72
CA HIS A 202 -6.87 -46.74 -32.70
C HIS A 202 -7.67 -46.04 -33.82
N ASP A 203 -7.25 -46.34 -35.06
CA ASP A 203 -7.80 -45.97 -36.35
C ASP A 203 -9.15 -46.65 -36.68
N GLY A 204 -9.91 -46.08 -37.61
CA GLY A 204 -10.93 -46.81 -38.38
C GLY A 204 -12.13 -46.01 -38.87
N ALA A 205 -11.97 -45.23 -39.94
CA ALA A 205 -13.04 -44.82 -40.88
C ALA A 205 -13.22 -45.94 -41.96
N PRO A 206 -14.22 -45.96 -42.88
CA PRO A 206 -14.71 -44.81 -43.68
C PRO A 206 -16.21 -44.80 -44.10
N ALA A 207 -16.70 -43.65 -44.59
CA ALA A 207 -17.28 -43.45 -45.94
C ALA A 207 -18.18 -42.18 -46.04
N SER A 208 -17.81 -41.32 -46.98
CA SER A 208 -18.56 -40.20 -47.58
C SER A 208 -19.22 -40.69 -48.90
N PRO A 209 -20.19 -40.00 -49.57
CA PRO A 209 -20.10 -38.61 -50.09
C PRO A 209 -21.44 -37.83 -49.99
N GLY A 210 -21.61 -36.55 -50.34
CA GLY A 210 -20.82 -35.49 -50.97
C GLY A 210 -21.78 -34.33 -51.33
N ALA A 211 -21.22 -33.17 -51.69
CA ALA A 211 -21.76 -32.12 -52.59
C ALA A 211 -21.60 -30.67 -52.06
N THR A 212 -20.70 -29.95 -52.72
CA THR A 212 -20.65 -28.48 -52.84
C THR A 212 -21.52 -28.05 -54.03
N PRO A 213 -22.01 -26.79 -54.12
CA PRO A 213 -21.18 -25.75 -54.78
C PRO A 213 -21.32 -24.32 -54.21
N ALA A 214 -20.31 -23.49 -54.50
CA ALA A 214 -20.31 -22.02 -54.52
C ALA A 214 -20.04 -21.57 -55.99
N PRO A 215 -19.95 -20.28 -56.40
CA PRO A 215 -19.99 -19.01 -55.65
C PRO A 215 -20.84 -17.89 -56.32
N GLY A 216 -20.90 -16.69 -55.72
CA GLY A 216 -21.46 -15.47 -56.34
C GLY A 216 -21.01 -14.20 -55.63
N ALA A 217 -20.51 -13.23 -56.39
CA ALA A 217 -19.71 -12.07 -55.97
C ALA A 217 -20.49 -10.73 -55.88
N SER A 218 -19.84 -9.77 -55.20
CA SER A 218 -19.81 -8.30 -55.38
C SER A 218 -21.10 -7.48 -55.61
N THR A 219 -21.26 -6.40 -54.83
CA THR A 219 -21.10 -5.01 -55.31
C THR A 219 -21.24 -3.97 -54.16
N SER A 220 -20.26 -3.06 -54.07
CA SER A 220 -20.41 -1.68 -53.59
C SER A 220 -20.52 -0.77 -54.83
N PRO A 221 -21.15 0.43 -54.81
CA PRO A 221 -20.48 1.63 -54.31
C PRO A 221 -21.41 2.71 -53.70
N GLY A 222 -20.83 3.69 -52.98
CA GLY A 222 -21.54 4.89 -52.55
C GLY A 222 -20.65 5.86 -51.79
N SER A 223 -20.13 6.86 -52.50
CA SER A 223 -19.18 7.88 -52.04
C SER A 223 -19.82 9.03 -51.24
N ASN A 224 -18.96 9.66 -50.44
CA ASN A 224 -19.08 10.78 -49.49
C ASN A 224 -19.84 12.05 -49.96
N PRO A 225 -20.20 12.98 -49.04
CA PRO A 225 -19.32 14.16 -48.89
C PRO A 225 -19.06 14.65 -47.45
N ALA A 226 -18.07 15.55 -47.38
CA ALA A 226 -17.26 16.02 -46.26
C ALA A 226 -17.96 16.79 -45.11
N PRO A 227 -17.33 16.87 -43.91
CA PRO A 227 -17.70 17.86 -42.91
C PRO A 227 -17.16 19.25 -43.28
N VAL A 228 -18.05 20.23 -43.26
CA VAL A 228 -17.77 21.65 -43.42
C VAL A 228 -16.92 22.18 -42.26
N ALA A 229 -15.92 22.98 -42.61
CA ALA A 229 -15.09 23.75 -41.68
C ALA A 229 -15.89 24.90 -41.06
N ALA A 230 -15.82 25.05 -39.73
CA ALA A 230 -16.26 26.25 -39.03
C ALA A 230 -15.04 26.97 -38.45
N THR A 231 -14.80 28.16 -38.98
CA THR A 231 -13.80 29.16 -38.62
C THR A 231 -14.09 29.76 -37.24
N PRO A 232 -13.07 30.15 -36.44
CA PRO A 232 -13.25 30.71 -35.10
C PRO A 232 -13.60 32.21 -35.14
N PRO A 233 -14.38 32.73 -34.17
CA PRO A 233 -14.38 34.15 -33.89
C PRO A 233 -13.60 34.50 -32.62
N GLY A 234 -12.74 35.52 -32.73
CA GLY A 234 -12.61 36.54 -31.69
C GLY A 234 -11.42 36.44 -30.75
N ALA A 235 -10.28 36.95 -31.19
CA ALA A 235 -9.27 37.52 -30.31
C ALA A 235 -9.76 38.88 -29.77
N THR A 236 -9.60 39.14 -28.48
CA THR A 236 -9.60 40.49 -27.86
C THR A 236 -8.88 40.41 -26.50
N PRO A 237 -8.36 41.52 -25.94
CA PRO A 237 -6.94 41.66 -25.67
C PRO A 237 -6.59 41.56 -24.18
N ALA A 238 -5.30 41.34 -23.92
CA ALA A 238 -4.68 41.43 -22.61
C ALA A 238 -4.88 42.83 -21.97
N PRO A 239 -5.11 42.90 -20.65
CA PRO A 239 -4.78 44.09 -19.88
C PRO A 239 -3.51 43.89 -19.05
N GLY A 240 -2.55 44.77 -19.30
CA GLY A 240 -1.86 45.51 -18.24
C GLY A 240 -0.79 44.78 -17.44
N ALA A 241 0.47 44.97 -17.88
CA ALA A 241 1.62 44.98 -16.98
C ALA A 241 1.37 46.00 -15.87
N SER A 242 1.51 45.59 -14.61
CA SER A 242 1.62 46.50 -13.47
C SER A 242 2.97 46.28 -12.79
N THR A 243 3.76 47.33 -12.85
CA THR A 243 5.10 47.49 -12.34
C THR A 243 5.14 47.44 -10.81
N SER A 244 6.18 46.79 -10.28
CA SER A 244 6.62 46.86 -8.89
C SER A 244 6.78 48.31 -8.40
N PRO A 245 6.68 48.52 -7.07
CA PRO A 245 7.80 49.16 -6.40
C PRO A 245 8.15 48.53 -5.05
N GLY A 246 9.42 48.68 -4.67
CA GLY A 246 9.78 48.78 -3.26
C GLY A 246 10.51 47.57 -2.68
N THR A 247 11.83 47.55 -2.88
CA THR A 247 12.79 46.88 -2.01
C THR A 247 12.79 47.53 -0.62
N THR A 248 12.75 46.71 0.44
CA THR A 248 13.16 47.13 1.79
C THR A 248 13.91 45.97 2.46
N PRO A 249 15.06 46.19 3.13
CA PRO A 249 15.89 45.10 3.64
C PRO A 249 15.40 44.51 4.98
N ALA A 250 15.80 43.26 5.19
CA ALA A 250 15.45 42.36 6.30
C ALA A 250 15.89 42.82 7.70
N PRO A 251 15.22 42.34 8.77
CA PRO A 251 15.87 42.11 10.05
C PRO A 251 16.52 40.72 10.07
N VAL A 252 17.80 40.71 10.42
CA VAL A 252 18.59 39.53 10.77
C VAL A 252 17.95 38.78 11.94
N ALA A 253 17.66 37.49 11.77
CA ALA A 253 17.22 36.61 12.85
C ALA A 253 18.16 35.42 12.99
N SER A 254 18.59 35.24 14.23
CA SER A 254 19.71 34.45 14.70
C SER A 254 19.59 32.94 14.47
N THR A 255 20.74 32.34 14.17
CA THR A 255 21.00 30.91 14.12
C THR A 255 20.73 30.24 15.48
N PRO A 256 19.91 29.19 15.58
CA PRO A 256 19.86 28.35 16.77
C PRO A 256 21.07 27.39 16.81
N PRO A 257 21.64 27.09 17.99
CA PRO A 257 22.75 26.16 18.11
C PRO A 257 22.33 24.71 17.84
N ALA A 258 23.26 23.93 17.31
CA ALA A 258 23.11 22.52 16.99
C ALA A 258 22.82 21.67 18.24
N SER A 259 21.82 20.78 18.12
CA SER A 259 21.53 19.75 19.11
C SER A 259 22.63 18.68 19.12
N PRO A 260 23.06 18.16 20.30
CA PRO A 260 24.02 17.06 20.38
C PRO A 260 23.40 15.72 19.96
N PRO A 261 24.20 14.76 19.47
CA PRO A 261 23.71 13.44 19.06
C PRO A 261 23.27 12.60 20.26
N ALA A 262 22.18 11.85 20.08
CA ALA A 262 21.64 10.91 21.06
C ALA A 262 22.52 9.64 21.20
N PRO A 263 22.61 9.03 22.39
CA PRO A 263 23.36 7.78 22.58
C PRO A 263 22.61 6.57 22.00
N ALA A 264 23.37 5.68 21.36
CA ALA A 264 22.89 4.43 20.79
C ALA A 264 22.43 3.45 21.89
N ALA A 265 21.19 2.97 21.78
CA ALA A 265 20.71 1.82 22.55
C ALA A 265 20.93 0.53 21.75
N SER A 266 21.65 -0.41 22.35
CA SER A 266 21.91 -1.75 21.84
C SER A 266 20.62 -2.53 21.57
N ALA A 267 20.46 -3.03 20.35
CA ALA A 267 19.55 -4.11 20.03
C ALA A 267 20.35 -5.37 19.66
N SER A 268 19.90 -6.49 20.20
CA SER A 268 20.50 -7.82 20.04
C SER A 268 20.45 -8.34 18.61
N ALA A 269 21.46 -9.14 18.29
CA ALA A 269 21.81 -9.65 16.98
C ALA A 269 20.71 -10.46 16.27
N GLY A 270 20.35 -10.01 15.07
CA GLY A 270 19.97 -10.86 13.94
C GLY A 270 21.16 -11.04 12.97
N PRO A 271 21.08 -11.94 11.99
CA PRO A 271 22.20 -12.29 11.10
C PRO A 271 22.72 -11.08 10.29
N PRO A 272 23.98 -11.10 9.82
CA PRO A 272 24.66 -9.92 9.29
C PRO A 272 23.95 -9.37 8.05
N SER A 273 23.43 -8.15 8.17
CA SER A 273 23.01 -7.35 7.02
C SER A 273 24.25 -6.76 6.36
N GLU A 274 24.91 -7.55 5.53
CA GLU A 274 25.84 -7.04 4.53
C GLU A 274 25.02 -6.31 3.46
N ASP A 275 24.68 -5.04 3.73
CA ASP A 275 24.60 -3.93 2.76
C ASP A 275 23.72 -2.76 3.28
N ALA A 276 23.75 -2.48 4.58
CA ALA A 276 23.03 -1.32 5.15
C ALA A 276 23.68 0.04 4.79
N SER A 277 24.81 0.03 4.08
CA SER A 277 25.63 1.23 3.83
C SER A 277 25.83 1.55 2.34
N ALA A 278 25.49 0.66 1.39
CA ALA A 278 25.48 1.06 0.00
C ALA A 278 24.22 1.88 -0.32
N ALA A 279 24.43 2.89 -1.15
CA ALA A 279 23.34 3.63 -1.76
C ALA A 279 22.38 2.66 -2.49
N PRO A 280 21.05 2.77 -2.27
CA PRO A 280 20.10 1.95 -2.99
C PRO A 280 20.22 2.23 -4.49
N ARG A 281 20.06 1.20 -5.31
CA ARG A 281 19.90 1.30 -6.77
C ARG A 281 18.42 1.39 -7.14
N PHE A 282 18.14 1.78 -8.39
CA PHE A 282 16.75 1.90 -8.86
C PHE A 282 16.02 0.55 -8.76
N ALA A 283 16.63 -0.53 -9.23
CA ALA A 283 16.09 -1.88 -9.07
C ALA A 283 16.91 -2.68 -8.03
N PRO A 284 16.27 -3.56 -7.25
CA PRO A 284 14.83 -3.87 -7.27
C PRO A 284 13.97 -2.89 -6.44
N GLN A 285 14.53 -2.31 -5.37
CA GLN A 285 13.73 -1.71 -4.28
C GLN A 285 12.89 -0.50 -4.71
N VAL A 286 13.47 0.48 -5.42
CA VAL A 286 12.75 1.71 -5.80
C VAL A 286 11.72 1.41 -6.89
N HIS A 287 12.12 0.59 -7.87
CA HIS A 287 11.26 0.12 -8.95
C HIS A 287 10.00 -0.57 -8.43
N GLU A 288 10.15 -1.51 -7.49
CA GLU A 288 9.03 -2.25 -6.90
C GLU A 288 8.09 -1.35 -6.10
N ALA A 289 8.65 -0.42 -5.31
CA ALA A 289 7.83 0.54 -4.55
C ALA A 289 6.99 1.42 -5.49
N LEU A 290 7.61 1.96 -6.55
CA LEU A 290 6.91 2.77 -7.55
C LEU A 290 5.85 1.96 -8.30
N LEU A 291 6.13 0.70 -8.66
CA LEU A 291 5.13 -0.16 -9.30
C LEU A 291 3.95 -0.47 -8.38
N ALA A 292 4.21 -0.76 -7.11
CA ALA A 292 3.16 -1.11 -6.16
C ALA A 292 2.17 0.03 -5.95
N ASP A 293 2.68 1.26 -5.82
CA ASP A 293 1.87 2.38 -5.33
C ASP A 293 1.49 3.39 -6.42
N CYS A 294 2.19 3.44 -7.56
CA CYS A 294 1.91 4.41 -8.64
C CYS A 294 1.22 3.78 -9.87
N SER A 295 1.34 2.46 -10.10
CA SER A 295 0.90 1.84 -11.36
C SER A 295 -0.61 1.92 -11.60
N SER A 296 -1.44 1.96 -10.56
CA SER A 296 -2.89 2.04 -10.73
C SER A 296 -3.37 3.29 -11.47
N CYS A 297 -2.55 4.35 -11.46
CA CYS A 297 -2.83 5.60 -12.18
C CYS A 297 -1.85 5.83 -13.32
N HIS A 298 -0.57 5.47 -13.15
CA HIS A 298 0.49 5.76 -14.11
C HIS A 298 0.84 4.58 -15.03
N ALA A 299 0.12 3.46 -15.02
CA ALA A 299 0.21 2.48 -16.10
C ALA A 299 -0.22 3.11 -17.43
N SER A 300 0.22 2.54 -18.56
CA SER A 300 -0.08 3.05 -19.90
C SER A 300 -1.59 3.15 -20.20
N ASP A 301 -2.39 2.30 -19.59
CA ASP A 301 -3.86 2.28 -19.63
C ASP A 301 -4.51 2.97 -18.41
N GLY A 302 -3.71 3.51 -17.48
CA GLY A 302 -4.17 4.22 -16.30
C GLY A 302 -4.65 5.64 -16.62
N MET A 303 -5.39 6.24 -15.68
CA MET A 303 -5.94 7.60 -15.85
C MET A 303 -4.86 8.68 -16.06
N ALA A 304 -3.63 8.44 -15.60
CA ALA A 304 -2.46 9.29 -15.78
C ALA A 304 -1.44 8.69 -16.76
N GLY A 305 -1.80 7.65 -17.51
CA GLY A 305 -0.92 6.94 -18.46
C GLY A 305 -0.46 7.76 -19.66
N ALA A 306 -1.13 8.89 -19.93
CA ALA A 306 -0.69 9.87 -20.94
C ALA A 306 0.28 10.94 -20.37
N GLY A 307 0.63 10.83 -19.09
CA GLY A 307 1.51 11.79 -18.40
C GLY A 307 2.99 11.61 -18.75
N ARG A 308 3.83 12.49 -18.21
CA ARG A 308 5.30 12.39 -18.34
C ARG A 308 5.90 11.22 -17.57
N TYR A 309 5.15 10.68 -16.61
CA TYR A 309 5.54 9.51 -15.83
C TYR A 309 4.61 8.36 -16.20
N VAL A 310 5.19 7.27 -16.68
CA VAL A 310 4.50 6.01 -16.96
C VAL A 310 5.24 4.88 -16.27
N THR A 311 4.53 4.05 -15.51
CA THR A 311 5.11 2.88 -14.84
C THR A 311 5.29 1.74 -15.83
N HIS A 312 6.41 1.02 -15.75
CA HIS A 312 6.69 -0.17 -16.56
C HIS A 312 7.10 -1.33 -15.67
N ALA A 313 6.70 -2.56 -16.04
CA ALA A 313 7.17 -3.78 -15.38
C ALA A 313 8.65 -4.09 -15.65
N ASP A 314 9.17 -3.59 -16.78
CA ASP A 314 10.59 -3.63 -17.13
C ASP A 314 11.34 -2.49 -16.41
N PRO A 315 12.36 -2.78 -15.60
CA PRO A 315 12.99 -1.78 -14.75
C PRO A 315 13.79 -0.74 -15.57
N GLU A 316 14.39 -1.11 -16.68
CA GLU A 316 15.11 -0.18 -17.56
C GLU A 316 14.15 0.81 -18.25
N GLN A 317 12.99 0.36 -18.71
CA GLN A 317 11.94 1.25 -19.23
C GLN A 317 11.37 2.15 -18.14
N HIS A 318 11.17 1.61 -16.94
CA HIS A 318 10.65 2.39 -15.82
C HIS A 318 11.67 3.46 -15.38
N LEU A 319 12.96 3.15 -15.37
CA LEU A 319 14.00 4.14 -15.08
C LEU A 319 13.99 5.28 -16.11
N ARG A 320 13.87 4.96 -17.40
CA ARG A 320 13.79 5.97 -18.47
C ARG A 320 12.60 6.93 -18.33
N SER A 321 11.47 6.47 -17.77
CA SER A 321 10.33 7.36 -17.49
C SER A 321 10.50 8.18 -16.21
N VAL A 322 11.35 7.73 -15.29
CA VAL A 322 11.66 8.38 -14.02
C VAL A 322 12.74 9.45 -14.16
N GLU A 323 13.78 9.20 -14.96
CA GLU A 323 14.96 10.09 -15.13
C GLU A 323 14.61 11.58 -15.35
N PRO A 324 13.64 11.95 -16.21
CA PRO A 324 13.31 13.36 -16.45
C PRO A 324 12.67 14.08 -15.25
N LEU A 325 12.31 13.35 -14.20
CA LEU A 325 11.60 13.86 -13.01
C LEU A 325 12.49 13.91 -11.78
N VAL A 326 13.74 13.50 -11.92
CA VAL A 326 14.72 13.38 -10.84
C VAL A 326 15.86 14.36 -11.09
N VAL A 327 16.27 15.03 -10.02
CA VAL A 327 17.51 15.79 -9.93
C VAL A 327 18.46 14.96 -9.06
N PRO A 328 19.40 14.22 -9.67
CA PRO A 328 20.36 13.40 -8.93
C PRO A 328 21.08 14.22 -7.85
N GLY A 329 21.17 13.69 -6.64
CA GLY A 329 21.78 14.35 -5.48
C GLY A 329 20.85 15.28 -4.70
N SER A 330 19.59 15.48 -5.13
CA SER A 330 18.64 16.34 -4.42
C SER A 330 17.19 15.88 -4.55
N ALA A 331 16.73 15.09 -3.60
CA ALA A 331 15.33 14.67 -3.47
C ALA A 331 14.40 15.89 -3.31
N ALA A 332 14.81 16.88 -2.52
CA ALA A 332 13.99 18.07 -2.23
C ALA A 332 13.60 18.87 -3.48
N THR A 333 14.43 18.85 -4.53
CA THR A 333 14.18 19.53 -5.81
C THR A 333 13.68 18.61 -6.91
N SER A 334 13.60 17.30 -6.66
CA SER A 334 13.14 16.32 -7.63
C SER A 334 11.62 16.28 -7.71
N LEU A 335 11.06 16.47 -8.91
CA LEU A 335 9.62 16.46 -9.13
C LEU A 335 8.97 15.14 -8.74
N LEU A 336 9.66 14.00 -8.96
CA LEU A 336 9.16 12.69 -8.55
C LEU A 336 8.95 12.63 -7.03
N TYR A 337 9.94 13.08 -6.25
CA TYR A 337 9.86 13.10 -4.80
C TYR A 337 8.78 14.05 -4.28
N GLN A 338 8.73 15.28 -4.82
CA GLN A 338 7.74 16.29 -4.45
C GLN A 338 6.31 15.78 -4.69
N ARG A 339 6.04 15.19 -5.87
CA ARG A 339 4.72 14.68 -6.21
C ARG A 339 4.36 13.41 -5.42
N ALA A 340 5.32 12.53 -5.15
CA ALA A 340 5.08 11.32 -4.36
C ALA A 340 4.57 11.64 -2.95
N LYS A 341 5.10 12.69 -2.30
CA LYS A 341 4.61 13.19 -1.01
C LYS A 341 3.38 14.10 -1.10
N GLY A 342 2.85 14.34 -2.29
CA GLY A 342 1.60 15.05 -2.53
C GLY A 342 1.71 16.51 -2.95
N ASP A 343 2.91 17.06 -3.10
CA ASP A 343 3.07 18.46 -3.52
C ASP A 343 2.60 18.62 -4.97
N SER A 344 1.55 19.43 -5.17
CA SER A 344 0.98 19.71 -6.51
C SER A 344 0.65 18.46 -7.33
N HIS A 345 0.41 17.33 -6.67
CA HIS A 345 -0.05 16.11 -7.30
C HIS A 345 -1.59 16.06 -7.22
N PRO A 346 -2.33 15.98 -8.35
CA PRO A 346 -3.80 16.00 -8.32
C PRO A 346 -4.42 14.85 -7.51
N GLY A 347 -3.71 13.73 -7.40
CA GLY A 347 -4.09 12.60 -6.54
C GLY A 347 -3.70 12.77 -5.07
N GLY A 348 -3.15 13.92 -4.66
CA GLY A 348 -2.61 14.10 -3.31
C GLY A 348 -1.37 13.22 -3.06
N ALA A 349 -1.03 13.05 -1.78
CA ALA A 349 0.12 12.25 -1.34
C ALA A 349 -0.12 10.76 -1.59
N VAL A 350 0.82 10.12 -2.29
CA VAL A 350 0.84 8.66 -2.47
C VAL A 350 1.55 8.01 -1.29
N TRP A 351 2.62 8.65 -0.81
CA TRP A 351 3.37 8.22 0.37
C TRP A 351 3.36 9.31 1.43
N GLU A 352 3.02 8.95 2.68
CA GLU A 352 3.02 9.92 3.77
C GLU A 352 4.45 10.44 4.05
N PRO A 353 4.57 11.71 4.49
CA PRO A 353 5.83 12.22 5.03
C PRO A 353 6.36 11.31 6.16
N GLY A 354 7.60 10.83 6.01
CA GLY A 354 8.24 9.91 6.96
C GLY A 354 7.99 8.42 6.70
N SER A 355 7.23 8.05 5.67
CA SER A 355 7.10 6.64 5.26
C SER A 355 8.44 6.04 4.80
N ALA A 356 8.57 4.71 4.92
CA ALA A 356 9.75 3.98 4.50
C ALA A 356 9.99 4.08 2.98
N GLN A 357 8.91 4.13 2.20
CA GLN A 357 8.92 4.24 0.74
C GLN A 357 9.43 5.62 0.30
N LEU A 358 8.91 6.68 0.91
CA LEU A 358 9.38 8.04 0.61
C LEU A 358 10.85 8.23 1.05
N ALA A 359 11.23 7.64 2.19
CA ALA A 359 12.62 7.64 2.65
C ALA A 359 13.56 6.84 1.72
N LEU A 360 13.10 5.71 1.19
CA LEU A 360 13.84 4.92 0.20
C LEU A 360 14.05 5.73 -1.09
N LEU A 361 13.00 6.37 -1.60
CA LEU A 361 13.09 7.23 -2.77
C LEU A 361 14.06 8.40 -2.55
N ALA A 362 13.98 9.08 -1.39
CA ALA A 362 14.90 10.14 -1.03
C ALA A 362 16.35 9.66 -1.06
N ARG A 363 16.66 8.56 -0.36
CA ARG A 363 18.03 7.99 -0.31
C ARG A 363 18.57 7.64 -1.69
N TRP A 364 17.75 7.07 -2.56
CA TRP A 364 18.16 6.75 -3.93
C TRP A 364 18.47 8.00 -4.75
N ILE A 365 17.61 9.02 -4.69
CA ILE A 365 17.83 10.28 -5.40
C ILE A 365 19.07 11.00 -4.86
N ASP A 366 19.17 11.15 -3.54
CA ASP A 366 20.26 11.86 -2.86
C ASP A 366 21.62 11.16 -3.09
N ALA A 367 21.61 9.83 -3.32
CA ALA A 367 22.80 9.08 -3.70
C ALA A 367 23.15 9.16 -5.20
N GLY A 368 22.48 10.01 -5.97
CA GLY A 368 22.76 10.23 -7.38
C GLY A 368 21.89 9.40 -8.34
N ALA A 369 20.76 8.85 -7.88
CA ALA A 369 19.78 8.15 -8.71
C ALA A 369 20.38 6.99 -9.53
N LEU A 370 21.14 6.11 -8.85
CA LEU A 370 21.85 5.00 -9.47
C LEU A 370 20.91 4.08 -10.27
N GLY A 371 21.33 3.67 -11.48
CA GLY A 371 20.54 2.84 -12.40
C GLY A 371 20.31 1.39 -11.96
N THR A 372 19.89 0.53 -12.90
CA THR A 372 19.46 -0.86 -12.62
C THR A 372 20.61 -1.85 -12.38
N THR A 373 21.78 -1.64 -12.99
CA THR A 373 22.93 -2.54 -12.87
C THR A 373 24.02 -1.98 -11.96
N ALA A 374 24.66 -2.84 -11.17
CA ALA A 374 25.99 -2.53 -10.66
C ALA A 374 26.94 -2.37 -11.84
N PRO A 375 27.88 -1.40 -11.85
CA PRO A 375 28.99 -1.50 -12.78
C PRO A 375 29.59 -2.89 -12.54
N ALA A 376 29.66 -3.71 -13.59
CA ALA A 376 30.44 -4.93 -13.53
C ALA A 376 31.80 -4.50 -13.01
N THR A 377 32.20 -5.01 -11.84
CA THR A 377 33.58 -4.90 -11.41
C THR A 377 34.38 -5.35 -12.61
N ALA A 378 35.08 -4.41 -13.24
CA ALA A 378 36.07 -4.74 -14.25
C ALA A 378 37.00 -5.69 -13.53
N ASN A 379 36.80 -7.00 -13.77
CA ASN A 379 37.70 -8.02 -13.29
C ASN A 379 39.07 -7.51 -13.72
N ALA A 380 39.90 -7.22 -12.73
CA ALA A 380 41.29 -6.87 -12.93
C ALA A 380 41.80 -7.84 -13.98
N ALA A 381 42.18 -7.28 -15.13
CA ALA A 381 42.86 -8.02 -16.16
C ALA A 381 44.04 -8.69 -15.47
N VAL A 382 43.92 -10.00 -15.22
CA VAL A 382 45.08 -10.84 -15.04
C VAL A 382 45.81 -10.70 -16.36
N ALA A 383 46.81 -9.83 -16.36
CA ALA A 383 47.78 -9.71 -17.43
C ALA A 383 48.42 -11.09 -17.57
N THR A 384 47.90 -11.89 -18.50
CA THR A 384 48.58 -13.10 -18.96
C THR A 384 49.86 -12.63 -19.62
N ALA A 385 50.98 -12.80 -18.91
CA ALA A 385 52.31 -12.55 -19.44
C ALA A 385 52.48 -13.28 -20.79
N PRO A 386 53.11 -12.66 -21.79
CA PRO A 386 53.38 -13.33 -23.05
C PRO A 386 54.33 -14.51 -22.83
N PRO A 387 54.20 -15.61 -23.59
CA PRO A 387 55.09 -16.75 -23.47
C PRO A 387 56.52 -16.35 -23.86
N THR A 388 57.47 -16.82 -23.07
CA THR A 388 58.91 -16.64 -23.26
C THR A 388 59.33 -17.32 -24.59
N PRO A 389 60.11 -16.66 -25.46
CA PRO A 389 60.60 -17.31 -26.68
C PRO A 389 61.64 -18.39 -26.33
N THR A 390 61.36 -19.62 -26.74
CA THR A 390 62.28 -20.76 -26.68
C THR A 390 63.50 -20.50 -27.56
N ALA A 391 64.70 -20.64 -26.98
CA ALA A 391 65.97 -20.52 -27.67
C ALA A 391 66.19 -21.64 -28.72
N PRO A 392 66.89 -21.39 -29.83
CA PRO A 392 67.24 -22.42 -30.80
C PRO A 392 68.35 -23.33 -30.25
N GLY A 393 68.17 -24.64 -30.45
CA GLY A 393 69.15 -25.67 -30.07
C GLY A 393 70.45 -25.60 -30.90
N PRO A 394 71.53 -26.23 -30.42
CA PRO A 394 72.84 -26.13 -31.04
C PRO A 394 72.91 -26.94 -32.34
N VAL A 395 73.59 -26.33 -33.30
CA VAL A 395 73.95 -26.91 -34.60
C VAL A 395 74.93 -28.06 -34.38
N ALA A 396 74.71 -29.18 -35.07
CA ALA A 396 75.70 -30.24 -35.29
C ALA A 396 76.04 -30.30 -36.77
#